data_AF-A0A7W7PVZ3-F1
#
_entry.id   AF-A0A7W7PVZ3-F1
#
_cell.length_a   1.000
_cell.length_b   1.000
_cell.length_c   1.000
_cell.angle_alpha   90.00
_cell.angle_beta   90.00
_cell.angle_gamma   90.00
#
_symmetry.space_group_name_H-M   'P 1'
#
loop_
_entity.id
_entity.type
_entity.pdbx_description
1 polymer ?
#
loop_
_entity_poly.entity_id
_entity_poly.type
_entity_poly.pdbx_seq_one_letter_code
_entity_poly.pdbx_strand_id
1 'polypeptide(L)'
;MTLWASVHACFGVVCALSGTPVLRWVGGPAPSALGWAVAALAVLAALVCAAVARYGLRPPLRALLWAVCGLAAATAFSLLMDILVLLFGQAVDSWAVTANRALAAIGTLLLAATARAARRPSAVAAATTPATAVAAPPAASLRVHLVACAGTAAFLPYVVMKQIWASGGTFAGVTGEETAAISERNGASGLWLTLESWGLDGTVLMAALGTFLLWGLVRPWGQVFPRRVPFLRGRRVPRGLPLTPALIGAATLVPYGVLGTGYVVLATAGVVTVRRGDFPTSADALLVGWIGMIAFAGYGTALAVAARSYWLRTRPVGRGG
;
A
#
# COMPACT_ATOMS: atom_id res chain seq x y z
N MET A 1 21.92 -8.58 1.61
CA MET A 1 22.17 -7.23 1.08
C MET A 1 22.95 -7.25 -0.21
N THR A 2 24.18 -7.76 -0.18
CA THR A 2 25.07 -7.82 -1.34
C THR A 2 24.44 -8.48 -2.56
N LEU A 3 23.78 -9.64 -2.37
CA LEU A 3 23.04 -10.32 -3.46
C LEU A 3 21.97 -9.43 -4.08
N TRP A 4 21.06 -8.87 -3.26
CA TRP A 4 20.00 -7.99 -3.74
C TRP A 4 20.56 -6.77 -4.49
N ALA A 5 21.55 -6.10 -3.92
CA ALA A 5 22.15 -4.92 -4.54
C ALA A 5 22.84 -5.25 -5.87
N SER A 6 23.50 -6.42 -5.96
CA SER A 6 24.13 -6.89 -7.20
C SER A 6 23.07 -7.15 -8.28
N VAL A 7 21.99 -7.84 -7.92
CA VAL A 7 20.87 -8.11 -8.84
C VAL A 7 20.21 -6.81 -9.31
N HIS A 8 19.91 -5.89 -8.39
CA HIS A 8 19.25 -4.63 -8.72
C HIS A 8 20.14 -3.70 -9.55
N ALA A 9 21.45 -3.68 -9.26
CA ALA A 9 22.42 -2.94 -10.07
C ALA A 9 22.57 -3.53 -11.48
N CYS A 10 22.74 -4.85 -11.60
CA CYS A 10 22.82 -5.51 -12.90
C CYS A 10 21.54 -5.27 -13.72
N PHE A 11 20.37 -5.38 -13.08
CA PHE A 11 19.09 -5.08 -13.73
C PHE A 11 19.03 -3.64 -14.27
N GLY A 12 19.46 -2.65 -13.47
CA GLY A 12 19.52 -1.25 -13.90
C GLY A 12 20.46 -1.02 -15.09
N VAL A 13 21.64 -1.64 -15.06
CA VAL A 13 22.64 -1.56 -16.15
C VAL A 13 22.12 -2.22 -17.42
N VAL A 14 21.59 -3.44 -17.33
CA VAL A 14 21.06 -4.17 -18.49
C VAL A 14 19.96 -3.35 -19.17
N CYS A 15 19.01 -2.81 -18.39
CA CYS A 15 17.95 -1.98 -18.92
C CYS A 15 18.46 -0.68 -19.57
N ALA A 16 19.49 -0.05 -18.98
CA ALA A 16 20.09 1.15 -19.57
C ALA A 16 20.76 0.84 -20.92
N LEU A 17 21.48 -0.29 -21.01
CA LEU A 17 22.16 -0.73 -22.23
C LEU A 17 21.20 -1.22 -23.32
N SER A 18 20.09 -1.87 -22.93
CA SER A 18 19.08 -2.36 -23.87
C SER A 18 18.06 -1.29 -24.30
N GLY A 19 18.19 -0.05 -23.82
CA GLY A 19 17.23 1.02 -24.07
C GLY A 19 15.86 0.78 -23.41
N THR A 20 15.76 -0.13 -22.44
CA THR A 20 14.50 -0.47 -21.78
C THR A 20 14.22 0.49 -20.61
N PRO A 21 13.09 1.22 -20.62
CA PRO A 21 12.76 2.16 -19.56
C PRO A 21 12.34 1.43 -18.27
N VAL A 22 13.02 1.74 -17.16
CA VAL A 22 12.74 1.18 -15.81
C VAL A 22 11.86 2.07 -14.93
N LEU A 23 11.54 3.26 -15.42
CA LEU A 23 10.66 4.25 -14.78
C LEU A 23 9.65 4.78 -15.81
N ARG A 24 8.49 5.23 -15.33
CA ARG A 24 7.48 5.93 -16.13
C ARG A 24 7.19 7.30 -15.52
N TRP A 25 6.96 8.28 -16.38
CA TRP A 25 6.51 9.63 -16.04
C TRP A 25 5.07 9.83 -16.53
N VAL A 26 4.44 10.92 -16.10
CA VAL A 26 3.04 11.27 -16.44
C VAL A 26 2.82 11.40 -17.98
N GLY A 27 3.88 11.56 -18.77
CA GLY A 27 3.83 11.64 -20.23
C GLY A 27 4.30 10.41 -21.02
N GLY A 28 4.75 9.33 -20.37
CA GLY A 28 5.27 8.15 -21.08
C GLY A 28 6.45 7.46 -20.38
N PRO A 29 7.16 6.56 -21.09
CA PRO A 29 8.38 5.94 -20.57
C PRO A 29 9.43 7.02 -20.27
N ALA A 30 10.04 6.94 -19.09
CA ALA A 30 11.15 7.82 -18.74
C ALA A 30 12.41 7.42 -19.52
N PRO A 31 13.42 8.31 -19.66
CA PRO A 31 14.66 7.96 -20.35
C PRO A 31 15.29 6.69 -19.79
N SER A 32 15.68 5.76 -20.68
CA SER A 32 16.35 4.50 -20.30
C SER A 32 17.66 4.75 -19.53
N ALA A 33 18.30 5.90 -19.74
CA ALA A 33 19.47 6.35 -18.98
C ALA A 33 19.23 6.41 -17.46
N LEU A 34 17.99 6.53 -16.99
CA LEU A 34 17.67 6.44 -15.57
C LEU A 34 17.94 5.04 -14.97
N GLY A 35 18.15 4.02 -15.79
CA GLY A 35 18.68 2.72 -15.36
C GLY A 35 20.03 2.84 -14.64
N TRP A 36 20.87 3.81 -15.03
CA TRP A 36 22.12 4.11 -14.32
C TRP A 36 21.87 4.66 -12.91
N ALA A 37 20.84 5.49 -12.72
CA ALA A 37 20.46 5.99 -11.40
C ALA A 37 19.96 4.87 -10.48
N VAL A 38 19.20 3.91 -11.04
CA VAL A 38 18.78 2.69 -10.31
C VAL A 38 20.00 1.87 -9.88
N ALA A 39 20.95 1.67 -10.79
CA ALA A 39 22.18 0.94 -10.48
C ALA A 39 23.02 1.65 -9.41
N ALA A 40 23.20 2.97 -9.53
CA ALA A 40 23.91 3.78 -8.55
C ALA A 40 23.25 3.72 -7.16
N LEU A 41 21.92 3.75 -7.09
CA LEU A 41 21.18 3.62 -5.83
C LEU A 41 21.41 2.26 -5.17
N ALA A 42 21.40 1.16 -5.95
CA ALA A 42 21.66 -0.19 -5.45
C ALA A 42 23.09 -0.35 -4.92
N VAL A 43 24.09 0.21 -5.64
CA VAL A 43 25.50 0.22 -5.19
C VAL A 43 25.66 1.04 -3.91
N LEU A 44 25.07 2.25 -3.86
CA LEU A 44 25.08 3.09 -2.66
C LEU A 44 24.48 2.35 -1.46
N ALA A 45 23.34 1.69 -1.64
CA ALA A 45 22.69 0.88 -0.61
C ALA A 45 23.63 -0.23 -0.07
N ALA A 46 24.34 -0.94 -0.95
CA ALA A 46 25.32 -1.94 -0.54
C ALA A 46 26.48 -1.34 0.26
N LEU A 47 27.04 -0.22 -0.20
CA LEU A 47 28.14 0.48 0.47
C LEU A 47 27.73 0.96 1.87
N VAL A 48 26.53 1.53 2.01
CA VAL A 48 26.00 1.97 3.31
C VAL A 48 25.82 0.78 4.25
N CYS A 49 25.23 -0.32 3.77
CA CYS A 49 25.08 -1.54 4.58
C CYS A 49 26.43 -2.12 5.02
N ALA A 50 27.42 -2.15 4.12
CA ALA A 50 28.78 -2.59 4.44
C ALA A 50 29.45 -1.68 5.47
N ALA A 51 29.28 -0.36 5.34
CA ALA A 51 29.79 0.61 6.31
C ALA A 51 29.12 0.44 7.69
N VAL A 52 27.80 0.19 7.74
CA VAL A 52 27.10 -0.11 8.99
C VAL A 52 27.60 -1.41 9.63
N ALA A 53 27.87 -2.45 8.81
CA ALA A 53 28.41 -3.71 9.31
C ALA A 53 29.85 -3.56 9.86
N ARG A 54 30.67 -2.71 9.25
CA ARG A 54 32.07 -2.50 9.62
C ARG A 54 32.27 -1.51 10.77
N TYR A 55 31.50 -0.42 10.79
CA TYR A 55 31.71 0.72 11.69
C TYR A 55 30.59 0.92 12.72
N GLY A 56 29.56 0.07 12.68
CA GLY A 56 28.34 0.22 13.48
C GLY A 56 27.42 1.34 12.98
N LEU A 57 26.23 1.45 13.59
CA LEU A 57 25.21 2.42 13.19
C LEU A 57 25.47 3.81 13.80
N ARG A 58 26.40 4.56 13.22
CA ARG A 58 26.65 5.97 13.58
C ARG A 58 25.49 6.88 13.09
N PRO A 59 25.26 8.05 13.71
CA PRO A 59 24.22 8.99 13.27
C PRO A 59 24.22 9.34 11.77
N PRO A 60 25.35 9.65 11.11
CA PRO A 60 25.35 9.96 9.67
C PRO A 60 25.00 8.73 8.82
N LEU A 61 25.53 7.55 9.15
CA LEU A 61 25.20 6.30 8.45
C LEU A 61 23.73 5.95 8.62
N ARG A 62 23.14 6.25 9.80
CA ARG A 62 21.71 6.10 10.03
C ARG A 62 20.88 7.01 9.14
N ALA A 63 21.24 8.29 9.07
CA ALA A 63 20.55 9.26 8.21
C ALA A 63 20.63 8.82 6.74
N LEU A 64 21.81 8.42 6.28
CA LEU A 64 22.03 7.94 4.92
C LEU A 64 21.24 6.65 4.63
N LEU A 65 21.23 5.70 5.57
CA LEU A 65 20.46 4.45 5.43
C LEU A 65 18.96 4.72 5.31
N TRP A 66 18.42 5.65 6.09
CA TRP A 66 17.02 6.06 5.97
C TRP A 66 16.73 6.85 4.69
N ALA A 67 17.66 7.68 4.23
CA ALA A 67 17.54 8.39 2.96
C ALA A 67 17.47 7.40 1.78
N VAL A 68 18.39 6.44 1.71
CA VAL A 68 18.41 5.39 0.68
C VAL A 68 17.16 4.51 0.79
N CYS A 69 16.74 4.16 2.01
CA CYS A 69 15.49 3.44 2.24
C CYS A 69 14.26 4.21 1.73
N GLY A 70 14.23 5.53 1.94
CA GLY A 70 13.17 6.41 1.46
C GLY A 70 13.13 6.49 -0.07
N LEU A 71 14.28 6.60 -0.73
CA LEU A 71 14.39 6.58 -2.19
C LEU A 71 13.93 5.23 -2.79
N ALA A 72 14.35 4.12 -2.18
CA ALA A 72 13.87 2.80 -2.57
C ALA A 72 12.34 2.68 -2.37
N ALA A 73 11.81 3.19 -1.26
CA ALA A 73 10.38 3.17 -0.98
C ALA A 73 9.57 4.01 -2.00
N ALA A 74 10.09 5.18 -2.38
CA ALA A 74 9.50 6.02 -3.41
C ALA A 74 9.48 5.32 -4.77
N THR A 75 10.54 4.56 -5.10
CA THR A 75 10.60 3.76 -6.33
C THR A 75 9.62 2.58 -6.29
N ALA A 76 9.45 1.96 -5.12
CA ALA A 76 8.54 0.83 -4.90
C ALA A 76 7.06 1.22 -4.83
N PHE A 77 6.76 2.52 -4.69
CA PHE A 77 5.46 3.03 -4.28
C PHE A 77 4.27 2.53 -5.10
N SER A 78 4.43 2.46 -6.43
CA SER A 78 3.37 2.01 -7.34
C SER A 78 3.29 0.50 -7.53
N LEU A 79 4.14 -0.29 -6.85
CA LEU A 79 4.11 -1.75 -6.95
C LEU A 79 2.75 -2.34 -6.56
N LEU A 80 2.07 -1.74 -5.57
CA LEU A 80 0.75 -2.19 -5.16
C LEU A 80 -0.24 -2.17 -6.33
N MET A 81 -0.20 -1.12 -7.15
CA MET A 81 -1.09 -1.01 -8.31
C MET A 81 -0.80 -2.11 -9.32
N ASP A 82 0.47 -2.42 -9.59
CA ASP A 82 0.85 -3.51 -10.49
C ASP A 82 0.34 -4.87 -9.97
N ILE A 83 0.45 -5.11 -8.66
CA ILE A 83 -0.05 -6.34 -8.02
C ILE A 83 -1.58 -6.43 -8.13
N LEU A 84 -2.30 -5.32 -7.91
CA LEU A 84 -3.76 -5.29 -8.01
C LEU A 84 -4.23 -5.56 -9.44
N VAL A 85 -3.59 -4.92 -10.43
CA VAL A 85 -3.84 -5.13 -11.86
C VAL A 85 -3.67 -6.62 -12.20
N LEU A 86 -2.54 -7.23 -11.81
CA LEU A 86 -2.29 -8.66 -12.03
C LEU A 86 -3.31 -9.57 -11.31
N LEU A 87 -3.69 -9.23 -10.08
CA LEU A 87 -4.68 -9.98 -9.29
C LEU A 87 -6.05 -10.00 -9.97
N PHE A 88 -6.40 -8.93 -10.68
CA PHE A 88 -7.64 -8.80 -11.46
C PHE A 88 -7.49 -9.29 -12.90
N GLY A 89 -6.45 -10.08 -13.19
CA GLY A 89 -6.21 -10.68 -14.50
C GLY A 89 -5.78 -9.68 -15.58
N GLN A 90 -5.47 -8.44 -15.21
CA GLN A 90 -5.02 -7.41 -16.14
C GLN A 90 -3.51 -7.52 -16.39
N ALA A 91 -3.05 -7.08 -17.56
CA ALA A 91 -1.63 -6.99 -17.86
C ALA A 91 -1.01 -5.73 -17.24
N VAL A 92 0.24 -5.82 -16.78
CA VAL A 92 1.01 -4.63 -16.41
C VAL A 92 1.49 -3.89 -17.64
N ASP A 93 1.50 -2.57 -17.52
CA ASP A 93 2.01 -1.61 -18.51
C ASP A 93 3.43 -1.92 -19.01
N SER A 94 4.30 -2.42 -18.13
CA SER A 94 5.67 -2.79 -18.45
C SER A 94 6.24 -3.71 -17.37
N TRP A 95 6.59 -4.92 -17.77
CA TRP A 95 7.25 -5.89 -16.90
C TRP A 95 8.57 -5.38 -16.33
N ALA A 96 9.33 -4.58 -17.08
CA ALA A 96 10.59 -4.00 -16.60
C ALA A 96 10.36 -2.99 -15.47
N VAL A 97 9.34 -2.14 -15.60
CA VAL A 97 8.97 -1.17 -14.56
C VAL A 97 8.46 -1.89 -13.31
N THR A 98 7.61 -2.90 -13.48
CA THR A 98 7.11 -3.73 -12.38
C THR A 98 8.23 -4.49 -11.68
N ALA A 99 9.18 -5.07 -12.41
CA ALA A 99 10.35 -5.73 -11.84
C ALA A 99 11.22 -4.76 -11.05
N ASN A 100 11.46 -3.54 -11.57
CA ASN A 100 12.20 -2.51 -10.84
C ASN A 100 11.50 -2.13 -9.52
N ARG A 101 10.17 -1.93 -9.56
CA ARG A 101 9.36 -1.63 -8.37
C ARG A 101 9.41 -2.76 -7.34
N ALA A 102 9.37 -4.01 -7.79
CA ALA A 102 9.50 -5.20 -6.93
C ALA A 102 10.88 -5.29 -6.26
N LEU A 103 11.95 -5.09 -7.03
CA LEU A 103 13.32 -5.05 -6.51
C LEU A 103 13.50 -3.90 -5.50
N ALA A 104 12.96 -2.72 -5.81
CA ALA A 104 12.97 -1.58 -4.89
C ALA A 104 12.23 -1.88 -3.58
N ALA A 105 11.07 -2.55 -3.64
CA ALA A 105 10.31 -2.93 -2.45
C ALA A 105 11.09 -3.90 -1.54
N ILE A 106 11.74 -4.91 -2.14
CA ILE A 106 12.63 -5.82 -1.43
C ILE A 106 13.77 -5.02 -0.77
N GLY A 107 14.37 -4.09 -1.51
CA GLY A 107 15.39 -3.17 -1.01
C GLY A 107 14.95 -2.37 0.20
N THR A 108 13.76 -1.77 0.15
CA THR A 108 13.18 -1.03 1.27
C THR A 108 13.04 -1.90 2.53
N LEU A 109 12.49 -3.11 2.39
CA LEU A 109 12.34 -4.04 3.52
C LEU A 109 13.68 -4.40 4.15
N LEU A 110 14.64 -4.72 3.28
CA LEU A 110 16.00 -5.06 3.63
C LEU A 110 16.71 -3.89 4.37
N LEU A 111 16.70 -2.69 3.81
CA LEU A 111 17.33 -1.50 4.41
C LEU A 111 16.68 -1.14 5.75
N ALA A 112 15.35 -1.17 5.83
CA ALA A 112 14.61 -0.95 7.07
C ALA A 112 14.94 -2.01 8.13
N ALA A 113 15.10 -3.27 7.75
CA ALA A 113 15.52 -4.34 8.66
C ALA A 113 16.93 -4.09 9.19
N THR A 114 17.87 -3.65 8.35
CA THR A 114 19.24 -3.30 8.76
C THR A 114 19.24 -2.13 9.75
N ALA A 115 18.46 -1.09 9.47
CA ALA A 115 18.32 0.07 10.35
C ALA A 115 17.74 -0.27 11.73
N ARG A 116 16.94 -1.34 11.80
CA ARG A 116 16.28 -1.81 13.03
C ARG A 116 17.10 -2.85 13.78
N ALA A 117 17.82 -3.74 13.10
CA ALA A 117 18.68 -4.74 13.74
C ALA A 117 19.74 -4.08 14.61
N ALA A 118 20.32 -2.96 14.16
CA ALA A 118 21.27 -2.16 14.93
C ALA A 118 20.66 -1.38 16.12
N ARG A 119 19.32 -1.44 16.33
CA ARG A 119 18.66 -0.88 17.52
C ARG A 119 18.39 -1.92 18.60
N ARG A 120 18.56 -3.22 18.35
CA ARG A 120 18.33 -4.23 19.37
C ARG A 120 19.59 -4.37 20.22
N PRO A 121 19.63 -3.87 21.47
CA PRO A 121 20.51 -4.46 22.45
C PRO A 121 20.18 -5.96 22.55
N SER A 122 21.21 -6.79 22.71
CA SER A 122 21.09 -8.25 22.89
C SER A 122 20.27 -8.57 24.14
N ALA A 123 18.94 -8.57 24.01
CA ALA A 123 18.04 -9.12 25.00
C ALA A 123 17.95 -10.64 24.75
N VAL A 124 19.02 -11.33 25.15
CA VAL A 124 18.99 -12.78 25.38
C VAL A 124 18.26 -13.01 26.71
N ALA A 125 17.33 -13.95 26.68
CA ALA A 125 16.63 -14.56 27.81
C ALA A 125 15.61 -13.68 28.58
N ALA A 126 14.32 -13.93 28.33
CA ALA A 126 13.31 -13.88 29.38
C ALA A 126 12.28 -14.99 29.13
N ALA A 127 12.19 -15.87 30.12
CA ALA A 127 11.58 -17.19 30.09
C ALA A 127 10.06 -17.20 29.89
N THR A 128 9.59 -18.34 29.41
CA THR A 128 8.19 -18.72 29.26
C THR A 128 7.62 -19.16 30.60
N THR A 129 6.56 -18.50 31.08
CA THR A 129 5.61 -19.06 32.07
C THR A 129 4.18 -18.67 31.69
N PRO A 130 3.19 -19.54 31.96
CA PRO A 130 1.84 -19.41 31.40
C PRO A 130 1.01 -18.39 32.18
N ALA A 131 0.30 -17.51 31.46
CA ALA A 131 -0.54 -16.46 32.05
C ALA A 131 -1.91 -16.99 32.48
N THR A 132 -2.21 -16.86 33.78
CA THR A 132 -3.55 -16.92 34.36
C THR A 132 -4.34 -15.63 34.11
N ALA A 133 -5.66 -15.79 33.94
CA ALA A 133 -6.73 -14.79 33.75
C ALA A 133 -6.68 -13.94 32.46
N VAL A 134 -7.51 -14.32 31.48
CA VAL A 134 -7.78 -13.55 30.26
C VAL A 134 -8.62 -12.32 30.63
N ALA A 135 -7.96 -11.19 30.91
CA ALA A 135 -8.64 -9.89 30.95
C ALA A 135 -9.35 -9.64 29.61
N ALA A 136 -10.56 -9.08 29.69
CA ALA A 136 -11.35 -8.74 28.50
C ALA A 136 -10.56 -7.80 27.57
N PRO A 137 -10.58 -8.04 26.26
CA PRO A 137 -9.85 -7.21 25.31
C PRO A 137 -10.32 -5.76 25.39
N PRO A 138 -9.43 -4.78 25.60
CA PRO A 138 -9.83 -3.38 25.70
C PRO A 138 -10.40 -2.88 24.37
N ALA A 139 -11.53 -2.18 24.45
CA ALA A 139 -12.15 -1.51 23.31
C ALA A 139 -11.30 -0.32 22.83
N ALA A 140 -11.42 0.03 21.56
CA ALA A 140 -10.81 1.25 21.04
C ALA A 140 -11.51 2.50 21.63
N SER A 141 -10.78 3.61 21.77
CA SER A 141 -11.35 4.88 22.22
C SER A 141 -12.38 5.42 21.22
N LEU A 142 -13.27 6.32 21.68
CA LEU A 142 -14.27 6.97 20.82
C LEU A 142 -13.62 7.69 19.63
N ARG A 143 -12.47 8.36 19.84
CA ARG A 143 -11.73 9.04 18.77
C ARG A 143 -11.30 8.08 17.66
N VAL A 144 -10.82 6.89 18.01
CA VAL A 144 -10.40 5.87 17.02
C VAL A 144 -11.62 5.30 16.29
N HIS A 145 -12.76 5.14 16.98
CA HIS A 145 -14.01 4.77 16.33
C HIS A 145 -14.48 5.83 15.32
N LEU A 146 -14.46 7.11 15.69
CA LEU A 146 -14.84 8.21 14.78
C LEU A 146 -13.91 8.28 13.57
N VAL A 147 -12.60 8.09 13.76
CA VAL A 147 -11.64 8.02 12.66
C VAL A 147 -11.94 6.83 11.74
N ALA A 148 -12.33 5.67 12.29
CA ALA A 148 -12.73 4.52 11.49
C ALA A 148 -14.06 4.74 10.74
N CYS A 149 -15.02 5.43 11.35
CA CYS A 149 -16.24 5.88 10.67
C CYS A 149 -15.90 6.81 9.50
N ALA A 150 -15.06 7.82 9.73
CA ALA A 150 -14.63 8.76 8.69
C ALA A 150 -13.88 8.04 7.54
N GLY A 151 -12.97 7.11 7.86
CA GLY A 151 -12.29 6.31 6.86
C GLY A 151 -13.22 5.40 6.06
N THR A 152 -14.28 4.87 6.66
CA THR A 152 -15.32 4.11 5.94
C THR A 152 -16.15 5.03 5.05
N ALA A 153 -16.54 6.20 5.57
CA ALA A 153 -17.33 7.20 4.85
C ALA A 153 -16.57 7.79 3.65
N ALA A 154 -15.23 7.77 3.66
CA ALA A 154 -14.40 8.21 2.54
C ALA A 154 -14.67 7.42 1.24
N PHE A 155 -15.21 6.20 1.32
CA PHE A 155 -15.62 5.42 0.15
C PHE A 155 -17.01 5.78 -0.39
N LEU A 156 -17.81 6.58 0.31
CA LEU A 156 -19.19 6.88 -0.12
C LEU A 156 -19.28 7.46 -1.55
N PRO A 157 -18.47 8.46 -1.94
CA PRO A 157 -18.52 8.98 -3.30
C PRO A 157 -18.17 7.92 -4.35
N TYR A 158 -17.22 7.05 -4.02
CA TYR A 158 -16.82 5.94 -4.88
C TYR A 158 -17.92 4.90 -5.04
N VAL A 159 -18.60 4.54 -3.94
CA VAL A 159 -19.75 3.63 -3.96
C VAL A 159 -20.88 4.22 -4.79
N VAL A 160 -21.22 5.50 -4.61
CA VAL A 160 -22.27 6.16 -5.40
C VAL A 160 -21.93 6.14 -6.89
N MET A 161 -20.71 6.53 -7.26
CA MET A 161 -20.23 6.47 -8.64
C MET A 161 -20.39 5.06 -9.23
N LYS A 162 -19.92 4.03 -8.53
CA LYS A 162 -20.02 2.63 -9.00
C LYS A 162 -21.45 2.15 -9.13
N GLN A 163 -22.35 2.55 -8.22
CA GLN A 163 -23.76 2.19 -8.32
C GLN A 163 -24.47 2.88 -9.50
N ILE A 164 -24.08 4.10 -9.85
CA ILE A 164 -24.59 4.78 -11.06
C ILE A 164 -24.20 3.97 -12.31
N TRP A 165 -22.94 3.56 -12.45
CA TRP A 165 -22.52 2.73 -13.58
C TRP A 165 -23.20 1.35 -13.59
N ALA A 166 -23.31 0.71 -12.43
CA ALA A 166 -23.96 -0.61 -12.30
C ALA A 166 -25.44 -0.61 -12.71
N SER A 167 -26.13 0.52 -12.50
CA SER A 167 -27.53 0.71 -12.89
C SER A 167 -27.71 1.16 -14.34
N GLY A 168 -26.64 1.14 -15.15
CA GLY A 168 -26.65 1.60 -16.54
C GLY A 168 -26.61 3.13 -16.69
N GLY A 169 -26.42 3.85 -15.59
CA GLY A 169 -26.29 5.30 -15.59
C GLY A 169 -24.95 5.79 -16.15
N THR A 170 -24.86 7.11 -16.33
CA THR A 170 -23.65 7.81 -16.77
C THR A 170 -23.06 8.60 -15.62
N PHE A 171 -21.76 8.45 -15.38
CA PHE A 171 -21.01 9.27 -14.43
C PHE A 171 -19.68 9.68 -15.05
N ALA A 172 -19.30 10.95 -14.87
CA ALA A 172 -18.10 11.54 -15.48
C ALA A 172 -18.03 11.29 -17.00
N GLY A 173 -19.18 11.39 -17.68
CA GLY A 173 -19.30 11.20 -19.13
C GLY A 173 -19.12 9.76 -19.62
N VAL A 174 -19.00 8.77 -18.73
CA VAL A 174 -18.83 7.35 -19.09
C VAL A 174 -20.04 6.56 -18.59
N THR A 175 -20.60 5.73 -19.45
CA THR A 175 -21.69 4.80 -19.14
C THR A 175 -21.20 3.51 -18.48
N GLY A 176 -22.11 2.76 -17.87
CA GLY A 176 -21.79 1.42 -17.34
C GLY A 176 -21.25 0.45 -18.42
N GLU A 177 -21.86 0.47 -19.61
CA GLU A 177 -21.44 -0.38 -20.74
C GLU A 177 -20.04 -0.03 -21.24
N GLU A 178 -19.74 1.27 -21.40
CA GLU A 178 -18.40 1.72 -21.77
C GLU A 178 -17.37 1.35 -20.72
N THR A 179 -17.72 1.41 -19.43
CA THR A 179 -16.83 0.99 -18.33
C THR A 179 -16.50 -0.50 -18.43
N ALA A 180 -17.50 -1.36 -18.67
CA ALA A 180 -17.28 -2.79 -18.86
C ALA A 180 -16.42 -3.09 -20.10
N ALA A 181 -16.67 -2.38 -21.22
CA ALA A 181 -15.87 -2.52 -22.44
C ALA A 181 -14.41 -2.05 -22.24
N ILE A 182 -14.18 -0.99 -21.45
CA ILE A 182 -12.84 -0.54 -21.05
C ILE A 182 -12.13 -1.63 -20.27
N SER A 183 -12.80 -2.26 -19.30
CA SER A 183 -12.21 -3.32 -18.48
C SER A 183 -11.92 -4.58 -19.29
N GLU A 184 -12.80 -4.98 -20.22
CA GLU A 184 -12.55 -6.09 -21.14
C GLU A 184 -11.29 -5.82 -21.98
N ARG A 185 -11.19 -4.62 -22.56
CA ARG A 185 -10.02 -4.20 -23.35
C ARG A 185 -8.72 -4.22 -22.54
N ASN A 186 -8.78 -3.94 -21.23
CA ASN A 186 -7.63 -3.98 -20.33
C ASN A 186 -7.25 -5.41 -19.89
N GLY A 187 -8.02 -6.42 -20.30
CA GLY A 187 -7.75 -7.84 -20.09
C GLY A 187 -8.67 -8.52 -19.08
N ALA A 188 -9.73 -7.85 -18.61
CA ALA A 188 -10.68 -8.47 -17.69
C ALA A 188 -11.43 -9.58 -18.43
N SER A 189 -11.59 -10.73 -17.80
CA SER A 189 -12.28 -11.86 -18.42
C SER A 189 -13.05 -12.70 -17.41
N GLY A 190 -14.04 -13.44 -17.93
CA GLY A 190 -14.83 -14.40 -17.16
C GLY A 190 -15.52 -13.76 -15.96
N LEU A 191 -15.20 -14.27 -14.76
CA LEU A 191 -15.81 -13.85 -13.50
C LEU A 191 -15.70 -12.34 -13.25
N TRP A 192 -14.60 -11.70 -13.65
CA TRP A 192 -14.40 -10.27 -13.40
C TRP A 192 -15.35 -9.38 -14.20
N LEU A 193 -15.57 -9.69 -15.49
CA LEU A 193 -16.56 -9.00 -16.31
C LEU A 193 -17.98 -9.25 -15.83
N THR A 194 -18.28 -10.48 -15.38
CA THR A 194 -19.58 -10.79 -14.78
C THR A 194 -19.81 -9.94 -13.54
N LEU A 195 -18.86 -9.88 -12.60
CA LEU A 195 -19.03 -9.07 -11.39
C LEU A 195 -19.10 -7.57 -11.69
N GLU A 196 -18.34 -7.09 -12.67
CA GLU A 196 -18.37 -5.70 -13.11
C GLU A 196 -19.73 -5.28 -13.67
N SER A 197 -20.41 -6.17 -14.41
CA SER A 197 -21.80 -5.90 -14.86
C SER A 197 -22.80 -5.75 -13.71
N TRP A 198 -22.45 -6.18 -12.50
CA TRP A 198 -23.24 -5.99 -11.27
C TRP A 198 -22.72 -4.82 -10.42
N GLY A 199 -21.75 -4.04 -10.93
CA GLY A 199 -21.09 -2.97 -10.19
C GLY A 199 -20.07 -3.44 -9.14
N LEU A 200 -19.77 -4.73 -9.11
CA LEU A 200 -18.88 -5.35 -8.13
C LEU A 200 -17.51 -5.59 -8.74
N ASP A 201 -16.72 -4.54 -8.94
CA ASP A 201 -15.35 -4.75 -9.41
C ASP A 201 -14.39 -5.16 -8.28
N GLY A 202 -13.17 -5.51 -8.67
CA GLY A 202 -12.11 -5.88 -7.73
C GLY A 202 -11.83 -4.80 -6.67
N THR A 203 -11.97 -3.53 -7.02
CA THR A 203 -11.78 -2.40 -6.10
C THR A 203 -12.89 -2.29 -5.05
N VAL A 204 -14.15 -2.59 -5.40
CA VAL A 204 -15.25 -2.68 -4.43
C VAL A 204 -15.01 -3.82 -3.44
N LEU A 205 -14.57 -4.99 -3.91
CA LEU A 205 -14.24 -6.12 -3.04
C LEU A 205 -13.08 -5.79 -2.09
N MET A 206 -12.05 -5.11 -2.60
CA MET A 206 -10.93 -4.65 -1.76
C MET A 206 -11.36 -3.57 -0.76
N ALA A 207 -12.25 -2.65 -1.13
CA ALA A 207 -12.81 -1.66 -0.21
C ALA A 207 -13.65 -2.32 0.88
N ALA A 208 -14.42 -3.36 0.56
CA ALA A 208 -15.19 -4.14 1.53
C ALA A 208 -14.28 -4.90 2.49
N LEU A 209 -13.27 -5.61 1.97
CA LEU A 209 -12.27 -6.32 2.78
C LEU A 209 -11.47 -5.34 3.66
N GLY A 210 -11.10 -4.19 3.11
CA GLY A 210 -10.45 -3.10 3.83
C GLY A 210 -11.33 -2.57 4.96
N THR A 211 -12.61 -2.29 4.68
CA THR A 211 -13.56 -1.85 5.70
C THR A 211 -13.70 -2.90 6.80
N PHE A 212 -13.83 -4.16 6.44
CA PHE A 212 -13.84 -5.27 7.38
C PHE A 212 -12.58 -5.28 8.26
N LEU A 213 -11.39 -5.19 7.66
CA LEU A 213 -10.12 -5.13 8.37
C LEU A 213 -10.05 -3.94 9.35
N LEU A 214 -10.43 -2.74 8.88
CA LEU A 214 -10.46 -1.51 9.68
C LEU A 214 -11.34 -1.69 10.92
N TRP A 215 -12.55 -2.21 10.74
CA TRP A 215 -13.46 -2.47 11.86
C TRP A 215 -12.98 -3.59 12.77
N GLY A 216 -12.27 -4.59 12.25
CA GLY A 216 -11.61 -5.61 13.05
C GLY A 216 -10.55 -5.05 13.99
N LEU A 217 -9.78 -4.06 13.53
CA LEU A 217 -8.78 -3.38 14.38
C LEU A 217 -9.41 -2.54 15.50
N VAL A 218 -10.65 -2.10 15.33
CA VAL A 218 -11.32 -1.20 16.27
C VAL A 218 -12.23 -1.97 17.24
N ARG A 219 -12.90 -3.01 16.76
CA ARG A 219 -13.87 -3.80 17.53
C ARG A 219 -13.22 -4.96 18.30
N PRO A 220 -13.86 -5.47 19.37
CA PRO A 220 -13.33 -6.59 20.15
C PRO A 220 -13.14 -7.88 19.35
N TRP A 221 -13.93 -8.10 18.30
CA TRP A 221 -13.89 -9.33 17.51
C TRP A 221 -12.61 -9.51 16.69
N GLY A 222 -11.84 -8.44 16.44
CA GLY A 222 -10.50 -8.58 15.84
C GLY A 222 -9.39 -8.87 16.86
N GLN A 223 -9.73 -8.98 18.15
CA GLN A 223 -8.82 -9.45 19.21
C GLN A 223 -9.17 -10.86 19.67
N VAL A 224 -10.45 -11.24 19.61
CA VAL A 224 -10.95 -12.55 20.01
C VAL A 224 -11.99 -13.03 19.01
N PHE A 225 -11.84 -14.25 18.50
CA PHE A 225 -12.79 -14.81 17.55
C PHE A 225 -14.20 -14.92 18.16
N PRO A 226 -15.25 -14.48 17.44
CA PRO A 226 -16.62 -14.57 17.90
C PRO A 226 -17.00 -15.99 18.32
N ARG A 227 -17.89 -16.12 19.30
CA ARG A 227 -18.35 -17.44 19.80
C ARG A 227 -19.10 -18.27 18.76
N ARG A 228 -19.51 -17.66 17.66
CA ARG A 228 -20.23 -18.29 16.54
C ARG A 228 -19.30 -18.91 15.49
N VAL A 229 -17.99 -18.67 15.55
CA VAL A 229 -17.04 -19.28 14.60
C VAL A 229 -16.64 -20.66 15.13
N PRO A 230 -17.05 -21.77 14.47
CA PRO A 230 -16.65 -23.11 14.89
C PRO A 230 -15.12 -23.24 14.86
N PHE A 231 -14.55 -24.06 15.75
CA PHE A 231 -13.11 -24.32 15.92
C PHE A 231 -12.23 -23.16 16.44
N LEU A 232 -12.64 -21.90 16.31
CA LEU A 232 -11.87 -20.74 16.77
C LEU A 232 -12.50 -19.99 17.95
N ARG A 233 -13.70 -20.42 18.39
CA ARG A 233 -14.49 -19.82 19.48
C ARG A 233 -13.66 -19.37 20.68
N GLY A 234 -13.65 -18.05 20.93
CA GLY A 234 -13.04 -17.46 22.12
C GLY A 234 -11.51 -17.47 22.14
N ARG A 235 -10.84 -17.98 21.08
CA ARG A 235 -9.38 -17.89 20.97
C ARG A 235 -8.96 -16.46 20.64
N ARG A 236 -7.80 -16.05 21.17
CA ARG A 236 -7.19 -14.76 20.80
C ARG A 236 -6.72 -14.81 19.36
N VAL A 237 -7.04 -13.77 18.60
CA VAL A 237 -6.54 -13.59 17.22
C VAL A 237 -5.04 -13.30 17.31
N PRO A 238 -4.17 -14.04 16.59
CA PRO A 238 -2.76 -13.73 16.51
C PRO A 238 -2.58 -12.30 16.02
N ARG A 239 -1.90 -11.47 16.82
CA ARG A 239 -1.74 -10.04 16.57
C ARG A 239 -1.25 -9.72 15.15
N GLY A 240 -0.37 -10.55 14.59
CA GLY A 240 0.16 -10.37 13.24
C GLY A 240 -0.89 -10.47 12.15
N LEU A 241 -1.97 -11.22 12.37
CA LEU A 241 -3.01 -11.50 11.36
C LEU A 241 -3.74 -10.23 10.89
N PRO A 242 -4.32 -9.39 11.77
CA PRO A 242 -4.92 -8.13 11.32
C PRO A 242 -3.87 -7.01 11.15
N LEU A 243 -2.78 -7.04 11.90
CA LEU A 243 -1.84 -5.92 11.93
C LEU A 243 -0.94 -5.85 10.70
N THR A 244 -0.52 -7.00 10.15
CA THR A 244 0.33 -7.05 8.95
C THR A 244 -0.38 -6.47 7.73
N PRO A 245 -1.58 -6.93 7.32
CA PRO A 245 -2.28 -6.33 6.19
C PRO A 245 -2.66 -4.86 6.46
N ALA A 246 -2.96 -4.49 7.71
CA ALA A 246 -3.27 -3.10 8.04
C ALA A 246 -2.07 -2.17 7.88
N LEU A 247 -0.87 -2.60 8.29
CA LEU A 247 0.35 -1.82 8.11
C LEU A 247 0.77 -1.75 6.65
N ILE A 248 0.61 -2.84 5.88
CA ILE A 248 0.88 -2.84 4.43
C ILE A 248 -0.09 -1.89 3.72
N GLY A 249 -1.39 -2.00 4.01
CA GLY A 249 -2.42 -1.12 3.46
C GLY A 249 -2.19 0.34 3.84
N ALA A 250 -1.90 0.65 5.10
CA ALA A 250 -1.61 2.02 5.52
C ALA A 250 -0.35 2.59 4.87
N ALA A 251 0.73 1.80 4.77
CA ALA A 251 1.99 2.22 4.18
C ALA A 251 1.89 2.51 2.67
N THR A 252 0.90 1.92 1.99
CA THR A 252 0.66 2.10 0.56
C THR A 252 -0.41 3.16 0.28
N LEU A 253 -1.55 3.08 0.97
CA LEU A 253 -2.70 3.96 0.74
C LEU A 253 -2.49 5.38 1.25
N VAL A 254 -1.77 5.58 2.37
CA VAL A 254 -1.53 6.94 2.89
C VAL A 254 -0.71 7.76 1.91
N PRO A 255 0.50 7.35 1.47
CA PRO A 255 1.24 8.19 0.56
C PRO A 255 0.56 8.24 -0.82
N TYR A 256 -0.15 7.19 -1.26
CA TYR A 256 -0.92 7.19 -2.52
C TYR A 256 -2.02 8.23 -2.50
N GLY A 257 -2.86 8.19 -1.47
CA GLY A 257 -3.93 9.18 -1.29
C GLY A 257 -3.39 10.58 -1.08
N VAL A 258 -2.36 10.79 -0.26
CA VAL A 258 -1.86 12.14 0.06
C VAL A 258 -1.16 12.79 -1.15
N LEU A 259 -0.25 12.08 -1.81
CA LEU A 259 0.44 12.60 -2.99
C LEU A 259 -0.55 12.78 -4.15
N GLY A 260 -1.45 11.81 -4.35
CA GLY A 260 -2.51 11.92 -5.35
C GLY A 260 -3.47 13.07 -5.08
N THR A 261 -3.84 13.30 -3.82
CA THR A 261 -4.64 14.47 -3.41
C THR A 261 -3.92 15.77 -3.74
N GLY A 262 -2.63 15.87 -3.42
CA GLY A 262 -1.80 17.03 -3.79
C GLY A 262 -1.77 17.25 -5.30
N TYR A 263 -1.63 16.17 -6.09
CA TYR A 263 -1.68 16.25 -7.55
C TYR A 263 -3.03 16.75 -8.06
N VAL A 264 -4.16 16.23 -7.58
CA VAL A 264 -5.48 16.70 -8.03
C VAL A 264 -5.78 18.12 -7.57
N VAL A 265 -5.28 18.56 -6.40
CA VAL A 265 -5.34 19.96 -5.96
C VAL A 265 -4.60 20.87 -6.95
N LEU A 266 -3.35 20.53 -7.27
CA LEU A 266 -2.55 21.29 -8.24
C LEU A 266 -3.21 21.31 -9.61
N ALA A 267 -3.86 20.22 -10.01
CA ALA A 267 -4.53 20.13 -11.28
C ALA A 267 -5.83 20.94 -11.33
N THR A 268 -6.62 20.93 -10.25
CA THR A 268 -7.78 21.81 -10.09
C THR A 268 -7.37 23.29 -10.11
N ALA A 269 -6.20 23.62 -9.57
CA ALA A 269 -5.65 24.97 -9.61
C ALA A 269 -5.02 25.35 -10.98
N GLY A 270 -5.00 24.45 -11.96
CA GLY A 270 -4.40 24.69 -13.29
C GLY A 270 -2.88 24.71 -13.31
N VAL A 271 -2.21 24.30 -12.22
CA VAL A 271 -0.73 24.27 -12.13
C VAL A 271 -0.16 23.07 -12.90
N VAL A 272 -0.88 21.95 -12.89
CA VAL A 272 -0.51 20.74 -13.64
C VAL A 272 -1.71 20.24 -14.45
N THR A 273 -1.45 19.47 -15.51
CA THR A 273 -2.52 18.91 -16.36
C THR A 273 -2.88 17.49 -15.95
N VAL A 274 -4.17 17.15 -15.96
CA VAL A 274 -4.65 15.77 -15.90
C VAL A 274 -4.83 15.21 -17.31
N ARG A 275 -4.29 14.03 -17.54
CA ARG A 275 -4.55 13.26 -18.77
C ARG A 275 -5.96 12.67 -18.69
N ARG A 276 -6.79 12.91 -19.71
CA ARG A 276 -8.16 12.39 -19.76
C ARG A 276 -8.25 10.85 -19.70
N GLY A 277 -7.25 10.14 -20.22
CA GLY A 277 -7.28 8.68 -20.31
C GLY A 277 -8.45 8.22 -21.18
N ASP A 278 -9.25 7.29 -20.64
CA ASP A 278 -10.48 6.78 -21.25
C ASP A 278 -11.71 7.68 -21.03
N PHE A 279 -11.58 8.76 -20.24
CA PHE A 279 -12.68 9.69 -20.02
C PHE A 279 -12.83 10.66 -21.20
N PRO A 280 -14.06 11.16 -21.47
CA PRO A 280 -14.30 12.11 -22.54
C PRO A 280 -13.47 13.40 -22.39
N THR A 281 -13.40 13.92 -21.16
CA THR A 281 -12.66 15.15 -20.83
C THR A 281 -11.67 14.98 -19.69
N SER A 282 -10.68 15.88 -19.59
CA SER A 282 -9.77 15.93 -18.45
C SER A 282 -10.48 16.32 -17.14
N ALA A 283 -11.61 17.04 -17.22
CA ALA A 283 -12.42 17.40 -16.06
C ALA A 283 -13.12 16.17 -15.47
N ASP A 284 -13.62 15.28 -16.32
CA ASP A 284 -14.20 13.99 -15.91
C ASP A 284 -13.16 13.10 -15.22
N ALA A 285 -11.97 12.98 -15.81
CA ALA A 285 -10.85 12.27 -15.21
C ALA A 285 -10.43 12.86 -13.86
N LEU A 286 -10.44 14.19 -13.73
CA LEU A 286 -10.13 14.90 -12.49
C LEU A 286 -11.20 14.65 -11.41
N LEU A 287 -12.48 14.62 -11.78
CA LEU A 287 -13.59 14.31 -10.87
C LEU A 287 -13.45 12.89 -10.28
N VAL A 288 -13.22 11.89 -11.13
CA VAL A 288 -12.98 10.50 -10.69
C VAL A 288 -11.69 10.40 -9.88
N GLY A 289 -10.65 11.15 -10.28
CA GLY A 289 -9.40 11.28 -9.54
C GLY A 289 -9.62 11.77 -8.10
N TRP A 290 -10.41 12.82 -7.90
CA TRP A 290 -10.76 13.33 -6.56
C TRP A 290 -11.45 12.28 -5.70
N ILE A 291 -12.43 11.56 -6.26
CA ILE A 291 -13.14 10.47 -5.56
C ILE A 291 -12.16 9.40 -5.08
N GLY A 292 -11.28 8.93 -5.97
CA GLY A 292 -10.28 7.92 -5.63
C GLY A 292 -9.27 8.40 -4.59
N MET A 293 -8.69 9.59 -4.78
CA MET A 293 -7.61 10.08 -3.91
C MET A 293 -8.08 10.42 -2.50
N ILE A 294 -9.30 10.97 -2.34
CA ILE A 294 -9.90 11.18 -1.02
C ILE A 294 -10.18 9.84 -0.33
N ALA A 295 -10.73 8.86 -1.07
CA ALA A 295 -10.98 7.53 -0.53
C ALA A 295 -9.69 6.89 0.00
N PHE A 296 -8.62 6.89 -0.80
CA PHE A 296 -7.32 6.33 -0.39
C PHE A 296 -6.68 7.10 0.76
N ALA A 297 -6.71 8.44 0.74
CA ALA A 297 -6.12 9.26 1.80
C ALA A 297 -6.87 9.08 3.13
N GLY A 298 -8.20 9.19 3.08
CA GLY A 298 -9.07 9.07 4.25
C GLY A 298 -9.01 7.68 4.85
N TYR A 299 -9.20 6.64 4.03
CA TYR A 299 -9.16 5.26 4.49
C TYR A 299 -7.76 4.86 4.97
N GLY A 300 -6.71 5.19 4.21
CA GLY A 300 -5.32 4.89 4.58
C GLY A 300 -4.94 5.51 5.92
N THR A 301 -5.33 6.77 6.16
CA THR A 301 -5.07 7.47 7.43
C THR A 301 -5.83 6.80 8.58
N ALA A 302 -7.10 6.46 8.35
CA ALA A 302 -7.90 5.76 9.35
C ALA A 302 -7.31 4.40 9.71
N LEU A 303 -6.83 3.66 8.71
CA LEU A 303 -6.17 2.37 8.88
C LEU A 303 -4.87 2.51 9.67
N ALA A 304 -4.05 3.55 9.41
CA ALA A 304 -2.83 3.82 10.16
C ALA A 304 -3.11 4.10 11.65
N VAL A 305 -4.13 4.93 11.93
CA VAL A 305 -4.55 5.27 13.30
C VAL A 305 -5.09 4.03 14.02
N ALA A 306 -5.96 3.27 13.36
CA ALA A 306 -6.53 2.04 13.90
C ALA A 306 -5.46 0.98 14.16
N ALA A 307 -4.52 0.78 13.23
CA ALA A 307 -3.39 -0.13 13.38
C ALA A 307 -2.49 0.26 14.55
N ARG A 308 -2.19 1.57 14.72
CA ARG A 308 -1.42 2.06 15.88
C ARG A 308 -2.17 1.81 17.19
N SER A 309 -3.48 2.08 17.22
CA SER A 309 -4.29 1.85 18.41
C SER A 309 -4.35 0.36 18.76
N TYR A 310 -4.58 -0.51 17.78
CA TYR A 310 -4.56 -1.96 17.94
C TYR A 310 -3.18 -2.46 18.40
N TRP A 311 -2.10 -1.92 17.83
CA TRP A 311 -0.71 -2.23 18.21
C TRP A 311 -0.48 -1.97 19.70
N LEU A 312 -0.96 -0.84 20.22
CA LEU A 312 -0.81 -0.44 21.63
C LEU A 312 -1.65 -1.33 22.55
N ARG A 313 -2.92 -1.58 22.20
CA ARG A 313 -3.84 -2.40 23.01
C ARG A 313 -3.44 -3.88 23.10
N THR A 314 -2.69 -4.37 22.12
CA THR A 314 -2.26 -5.79 22.05
C THR A 314 -0.79 -5.98 22.41
N ARG A 315 -0.09 -4.96 22.95
CA ARG A 315 1.29 -5.16 23.45
C ARG A 315 1.25 -6.12 24.65
N PRO A 316 2.15 -7.11 24.71
CA PRO A 316 2.39 -7.81 25.97
C PRO A 316 2.73 -6.76 27.02
N VAL A 317 2.01 -6.78 28.15
CA VAL A 317 2.38 -5.96 29.29
C VAL A 317 3.68 -6.55 29.83
N GLY A 318 4.81 -5.98 29.45
CA GLY A 318 6.05 -6.18 30.18
C GLY A 318 5.83 -5.57 31.54
N ARG A 319 5.66 -6.40 32.58
CA ARG A 319 5.70 -5.93 33.96
C ARG A 319 7.11 -5.36 34.16
N GLY A 320 7.21 -4.04 34.29
CA GLY A 320 8.35 -3.44 34.96
C GLY A 320 8.41 -4.03 36.36
N GLY A 321 9.55 -4.61 36.70
CA GLY A 321 9.89 -4.93 38.08
C GLY A 321 10.02 -3.66 38.91
#